data_AF-R0CXA4-F1
#
_entry.id   AF-R0CXA4-F1
#
_cell.length_a   1.000
_cell.length_b   1.000
_cell.length_c   1.000
_cell.angle_alpha   90.00
_cell.angle_beta   90.00
_cell.angle_gamma   90.00
#
_symmetry.space_group_name_H-M   'P 1'
#
loop_
_entity.id
_entity.type
_entity.pdbx_description
1 polymer ?
#
loop_
_entity_poly.entity_id
_entity_poly.type
_entity_poly.pdbx_seq_one_letter_code
_entity_poly.pdbx_strand_id
1 'polypeptide(L)' 'MNVLFVCSQNKLRSPTAEQVFANWPGVEVSSAGLDDGCGNPVTPEALVRILEAKVPPFLRR' A
#
# COMPACT_ATOMS: atom_id res chain seq x y z
N MET A 1 5.13 9.12 7.55
CA MET A 1 6.00 8.37 6.60
C MET A 1 5.12 7.39 5.86
N ASN A 2 5.30 7.24 4.55
CA ASN A 2 4.44 6.41 3.71
C ASN A 2 5.23 5.18 3.25
N VAL A 3 4.70 3.98 3.47
CA VAL A 3 5.38 2.72 3.16
C VAL A 3 4.48 1.81 2.33
N LEU A 4 4.98 1.37 1.18
CA LEU A 4 4.33 0.34 0.37
C LEU A 4 5.10 -0.97 0.51
N PHE A 5 4.52 -1.96 1.17
CA PHE A 5 5.10 -3.29 1.28
C PHE A 5 4.86 -4.10 0.00
N VAL A 6 5.92 -4.67 -0.57
CA VAL A 6 5.84 -5.40 -1.83
C VAL A 6 6.30 -6.85 -1.64
N CYS A 7 5.56 -7.80 -2.21
CA CYS A 7 6.03 -9.17 -2.43
C CYS A 7 5.55 -9.68 -3.79
N SER A 8 5.78 -10.94 -4.15
CA SER A 8 5.38 -11.46 -5.47
C SER A 8 3.85 -11.45 -5.68
N GLN A 9 3.08 -12.12 -4.82
CA GLN A 9 1.63 -12.30 -5.03
C GLN A 9 0.69 -11.44 -4.17
N ASN A 10 1.22 -10.66 -3.21
CA ASN A 10 0.41 -9.93 -2.21
C ASN A 10 -0.62 -10.80 -1.45
N LYS A 11 -0.20 -12.01 -1.02
CA LYS A 11 -1.08 -12.96 -0.30
C LYS A 11 -0.68 -13.22 1.15
N LEU A 12 0.62 -13.14 1.47
CA LEU A 12 1.16 -13.50 2.79
C LEU A 12 2.06 -12.39 3.32
N ARG A 13 3.31 -12.34 2.87
CA ARG A 13 4.36 -11.45 3.41
C ARG A 13 3.96 -9.96 3.43
N SER A 14 3.57 -9.39 2.29
CA SER A 14 3.25 -7.97 2.24
C SER A 14 1.93 -7.58 2.93
N PRO A 15 0.83 -8.34 2.82
CA PRO A 15 -0.37 -8.08 3.64
C PRO A 15 -0.14 -8.25 5.15
N THR A 16 0.68 -9.23 5.56
CA THR A 16 1.04 -9.39 6.98
C THR A 16 1.81 -8.17 7.48
N ALA A 17 2.78 -7.66 6.71
CA ALA A 17 3.50 -6.44 7.09
C ALA A 17 2.53 -5.24 7.21
N GLU A 18 1.65 -5.04 6.23
CA GLU A 18 0.62 -3.99 6.30
C GLU A 18 -0.20 -4.08 7.61
N GLN A 19 -0.65 -5.26 8.00
CA GLN A 19 -1.39 -5.45 9.26
C GLN A 19 -0.55 -5.21 10.51
N VAL A 20 0.71 -5.70 10.53
CA VAL A 20 1.63 -5.53 11.66
C VAL A 20 1.95 -4.05 11.91
N PHE A 21 2.12 -3.28 10.83
CA PHE A 21 2.48 -1.88 10.89
C PHE A 21 1.27 -0.92 10.84
N ALA A 22 0.04 -1.44 10.72
CA ALA A 22 -1.19 -0.64 10.56
C ALA A 22 -1.41 0.42 11.67
N ASN A 23 -0.93 0.13 12.88
CA ASN A 23 -1.12 1.01 14.04
C ASN A 23 0.18 1.72 14.47
N TRP A 24 1.23 1.69 13.65
CA TRP A 24 2.48 2.35 14.00
C TRP A 24 2.32 3.88 13.94
N PRO A 25 2.63 4.60 15.03
CA PRO A 25 2.46 6.05 15.08
C PRO A 25 3.23 6.77 13.97
N GLY A 26 2.52 7.59 13.20
CA GLY A 26 3.12 8.43 12.15
C GLY A 26 3.50 7.68 10.87
N VAL A 27 3.12 6.42 10.71
CA VAL A 27 3.35 5.62 9.50
C VAL A 27 2.02 5.30 8.83
N GLU A 28 1.94 5.57 7.53
CA GLU A 28 0.87 5.07 6.68
C GLU A 28 1.42 3.90 5.88
N VAL A 29 0.66 2.81 5.83
CA VAL A 29 1.09 1.57 5.18
C VAL A 29 0.05 1.09 4.18
N SER A 30 0.53 0.46 3.12
CA SER A 30 -0.28 -0.35 2.20
C SER A 30 0.58 -1.49 1.66
N SER A 31 0.00 -2.44 0.94
CA SER A 31 0.73 -3.53 0.30
C SER A 31 0.34 -3.75 -1.16
N ALA A 32 1.24 -4.37 -1.93
CA ALA A 32 1.03 -4.73 -3.34
C ALA A 32 1.89 -5.93 -3.79
N GLY A 33 1.63 -6.43 -4.99
CA GLY A 33 2.24 -7.61 -5.61
C GLY A 33 2.97 -7.31 -6.93
N LEU A 34 4.04 -8.03 -7.26
CA LEU A 34 4.79 -7.86 -8.51
C LEU A 34 4.37 -8.81 -9.64
N ASP A 35 3.78 -9.96 -9.32
CA ASP A 35 3.42 -10.96 -10.32
C ASP A 35 2.17 -10.53 -11.11
N ASP A 36 2.14 -10.84 -12.41
CA ASP A 36 1.04 -10.49 -13.33
C ASP A 36 -0.35 -11.05 -12.94
N GLY A 37 -0.40 -12.02 -12.00
CA GLY A 37 -1.63 -12.63 -11.50
C GLY A 37 -1.96 -12.28 -10.04
N CYS A 38 -1.25 -11.33 -9.42
CA CYS A 38 -1.59 -10.91 -8.07
C CYS A 38 -2.88 -10.07 -8.07
N GLY A 39 -3.73 -10.22 -7.06
CA GLY A 39 -5.00 -9.51 -6.99
C GLY A 39 -4.88 -8.00 -6.75
N ASN A 40 -3.67 -7.53 -6.40
CA ASN A 40 -3.38 -6.15 -6.06
C ASN A 40 -1.96 -5.80 -6.54
N PRO A 41 -1.79 -5.53 -7.84
CA PRO A 41 -0.48 -5.29 -8.44
C PRO A 41 0.14 -3.97 -8.02
N VAL A 42 1.47 -3.92 -8.04
CA VAL A 42 2.24 -2.70 -7.93
C VAL A 42 2.03 -1.91 -9.22
N THR A 43 1.39 -0.76 -9.11
CA THR A 43 1.18 0.18 -10.21
C THR A 43 1.53 1.60 -9.75
N PRO A 44 1.68 2.57 -10.67
CA PRO A 44 1.76 3.98 -10.30
C PRO A 44 0.61 4.42 -9.39
N GLU A 45 -0.61 3.89 -9.59
CA GLU A 45 -1.77 4.17 -8.76
C GLU A 45 -1.61 3.61 -7.34
N ALA A 46 -0.90 2.49 -7.15
CA ALA A 46 -0.58 1.99 -5.81
C ALA A 46 0.32 2.98 -5.04
N LEU A 47 1.27 3.65 -5.73
CA LEU A 47 2.09 4.72 -5.15
C LEU A 47 1.25 5.96 -4.85
N VAL A 48 0.36 6.36 -5.77
CA VAL A 48 -0.53 7.51 -5.55
C VAL A 48 -1.44 7.26 -4.34
N ARG A 49 -2.02 6.06 -4.20
CA ARG A 49 -2.90 5.71 -3.07
C ARG A 49 -2.23 5.90 -1.72
N ILE A 50 -0.98 5.45 -1.55
CA ILE A 50 -0.27 5.60 -0.28
C ILE A 50 0.17 7.06 -0.02
N LEU A 51 0.43 7.84 -1.08
CA LEU A 51 0.69 9.27 -0.97
C LEU A 51 -0.58 10.06 -0.60
N GLU A 52 -1.73 9.62 -1.11
CA GLU A 52 -3.04 10.26 -0.92
C GLU A 52 -3.83 9.73 0.30
N ALA A 53 -3.28 8.79 1.07
CA ALA A 53 -3.98 8.15 2.20
C ALA A 53 -4.51 9.15 3.25
N LYS A 54 -4.00 10.38 3.28
CA LYS A 54 -4.51 11.49 4.12
C LYS A 54 -5.11 12.68 3.35
N VAL A 55 -5.23 12.60 2.03
CA VAL A 55 -5.80 13.66 1.20
C VAL A 55 -7.29 13.37 0.99
N PRO A 56 -8.19 14.17 1.58
CA PRO A 56 -9.62 13.98 1.38
C PRO A 56 -9.98 14.03 -0.11
N PRO A 57 -10.99 13.29 -0.58
CA PRO A 57 -11.35 13.24 -2.00
C PRO A 57 -11.57 14.61 -2.64
N PHE A 58 -12.06 15.58 -1.87
CA PHE A 58 -12.33 16.95 -2.30
C PHE A 58 -11.08 17.84 -2.42
N LEU A 59 -9.91 17.37 -1.96
CA LEU A 59 -8.65 18.10 -2.01
C LEU A 59 -7.72 17.61 -3.14
N ARG A 60 -8.18 16.65 -3.95
CA ARG A 60 -7.48 16.14 -5.14
C ARG A 60 -7.77 17.10 -6.31
N ARG A 61 -6.73 17.61 -6.96
CA ARG A 61 -6.85 18.52 -8.12
C ARG A 61 -7.41 17.81 -9.34
#